data_AF-A0A954G1U8-F1
#
_entry.id   AF-A0A954G1U8-F1
#
_cell.length_a   1.000
_cell.length_b   1.000
_cell.length_c   1.000
_cell.angle_alpha   90.00
_cell.angle_beta   90.00
_cell.angle_gamma   90.00
#
_symmetry.space_group_name_H-M   'P 1'
#
loop_
_entity.id
_entity.type
_entity.pdbx_description
1 polymer ?
#
loop_
_entity_poly.entity_id
_entity_poly.type
_entity_poly.pdbx_seq_one_letter_code
_entity_poly.pdbx_strand_id
1 'polypeptide(L)'
;FLTSLTTAIGFLSMNASDSPPFQELGNIAAFGVTMAFFFSILLFPALVIMLPMKGKIQQAERSPWVEGVYHAVVTRPNTIFLSLLVMAAILIAFMFKNELNDDTVEYFAKDVPFRQAADYTQENLTGFDIIAYSLDSGRTNGVTDPDFLAKVEAFNQWFLAQPEIVQVSSFTNVMKRLNQNMHENNPAWYRLPDSPELAAQYLLLYEMSLPYGLDLNNQINLDKSSTLVRVRVKNQKANQLIELDERAARWLQQNAPEIASHGASISLMFAHIGQRNIDSMLTGSLWALVLVTLTLIIA
;
A
#
# COMPACT_ATOMS: atom_id res chain seq x y z
N PHE A 1 5.88 -13.21 -36.10
CA PHE A 1 5.86 -11.74 -36.06
C PHE A 1 4.73 -11.25 -35.16
N LEU A 2 3.47 -11.47 -35.55
CA LEU A 2 2.28 -11.11 -34.74
C LEU A 2 2.37 -11.54 -33.28
N THR A 3 2.69 -12.82 -33.03
CA THR A 3 2.84 -13.37 -31.67
C THR A 3 3.86 -12.61 -30.83
N SER A 4 5.03 -12.30 -31.39
CA SER A 4 6.08 -11.55 -30.71
C SER A 4 5.68 -10.09 -30.47
N LEU A 5 5.02 -9.47 -31.46
CA LEU A 5 4.55 -8.09 -31.35
C LEU A 5 3.46 -7.95 -30.27
N THR A 6 2.45 -8.82 -30.26
CA THR A 6 1.38 -8.78 -29.26
C THR A 6 1.91 -9.08 -27.85
N THR A 7 2.89 -9.98 -27.74
CA THR A 7 3.54 -10.28 -26.46
C THR A 7 4.38 -9.09 -25.97
N ALA A 8 5.13 -8.43 -26.87
CA ALA A 8 5.89 -7.22 -26.55
C ALA A 8 4.97 -6.06 -26.11
N ILE A 9 3.83 -5.85 -26.80
CA ILE A 9 2.80 -4.88 -26.38
C ILE A 9 2.28 -5.21 -24.98
N GLY A 10 2.03 -6.49 -24.69
CA GLY A 10 1.61 -6.96 -23.36
C GLY A 10 2.61 -6.58 -22.27
N PHE A 11 3.90 -6.85 -22.46
CA PHE A 11 4.94 -6.47 -21.49
C PHE A 11 5.15 -4.96 -21.39
N LEU A 12 5.07 -4.23 -22.52
CA LEU A 12 5.19 -2.77 -22.52
C LEU A 12 4.04 -2.09 -21.78
N SER A 13 2.87 -2.72 -21.66
CA SER A 13 1.77 -2.20 -20.85
C SER A 13 2.11 -2.07 -19.36
N MET A 14 3.10 -2.83 -18.88
CA MET A 14 3.63 -2.69 -17.53
C MET A 14 4.29 -1.33 -17.30
N ASN A 15 4.66 -0.58 -18.35
CA ASN A 15 5.14 0.80 -18.18
C ASN A 15 4.08 1.77 -17.67
N ALA A 16 2.79 1.39 -17.69
CA ALA A 16 1.74 2.18 -17.06
C ALA A 16 1.84 2.17 -15.52
N SER A 17 2.46 1.14 -14.93
CA SER A 17 2.69 1.05 -13.49
C SER A 17 3.53 2.22 -12.99
N ASP A 18 3.18 2.80 -11.83
CA ASP A 18 3.99 3.83 -11.18
C ASP A 18 5.22 3.26 -10.44
N SER A 19 5.26 1.94 -10.25
CA SER A 19 6.40 1.24 -9.64
C SER A 19 7.52 1.04 -10.69
N PRO A 20 8.71 1.67 -10.50
CA PRO A 20 9.83 1.53 -11.44
C PRO A 20 10.27 0.09 -11.70
N PRO A 21 10.29 -0.83 -10.71
CA PRO A 21 10.58 -2.24 -10.96
C PRO A 21 9.69 -2.92 -12.01
N PHE A 22 8.40 -2.58 -12.09
CA PHE A 22 7.50 -3.16 -13.10
C PHE A 22 7.76 -2.57 -14.48
N GLN A 23 8.11 -1.29 -14.57
CA GLN A 23 8.49 -0.64 -15.84
C GLN A 23 9.76 -1.29 -16.41
N GLU A 24 10.79 -1.46 -15.57
CA GLU A 24 12.05 -2.11 -15.95
C GLU A 24 11.82 -3.56 -16.39
N LEU A 25 11.04 -4.34 -15.64
CA LEU A 25 10.70 -5.71 -15.99
C LEU A 25 9.97 -5.77 -17.35
N GLY A 26 9.00 -4.88 -17.57
CA GLY A 26 8.26 -4.78 -18.83
C GLY A 26 9.17 -4.48 -20.02
N ASN A 27 10.09 -3.54 -19.88
CA ASN A 27 11.02 -3.15 -20.93
C ASN A 27 12.03 -4.27 -21.25
N ILE A 28 12.60 -4.91 -20.23
CA ILE A 28 13.54 -6.03 -20.41
C ILE A 28 12.83 -7.21 -21.08
N ALA A 29 11.61 -7.56 -20.65
CA ALA A 29 10.85 -8.65 -21.24
C ALA A 29 10.44 -8.35 -22.70
N ALA A 30 9.96 -7.14 -22.99
CA ALA A 30 9.62 -6.71 -24.35
C ALA A 30 10.84 -6.75 -25.28
N PHE A 31 11.99 -6.29 -24.81
CA PHE A 31 13.26 -6.41 -25.53
C PHE A 31 13.63 -7.87 -25.78
N GLY A 32 13.55 -8.72 -24.75
CA GLY A 32 13.86 -10.15 -24.85
C GLY A 32 12.99 -10.87 -25.88
N VAL A 33 11.68 -10.63 -25.88
CA VAL A 33 10.74 -11.21 -26.86
C VAL A 33 11.04 -10.72 -28.28
N THR A 34 11.39 -9.45 -28.43
CA THR A 34 11.75 -8.86 -29.72
C THR A 34 13.06 -9.46 -30.25
N MET A 35 14.08 -9.62 -29.39
CA MET A 35 15.33 -10.29 -29.77
C MET A 35 15.11 -11.77 -30.09
N ALA A 36 14.28 -12.48 -29.32
CA ALA A 36 13.92 -13.87 -29.59
C ALA A 36 13.27 -14.02 -30.98
N PHE A 37 12.44 -13.07 -31.39
CA PHE A 37 11.89 -13.03 -32.75
C PHE A 37 12.99 -12.90 -33.82
N PHE A 38 13.92 -11.97 -33.65
CA PHE A 38 15.04 -11.80 -34.59
C PHE A 38 15.94 -13.04 -34.65
N PHE A 39 16.26 -13.64 -33.50
CA PHE A 39 17.04 -14.88 -33.47
C PHE A 39 16.27 -16.06 -34.10
N SER A 40 14.96 -16.14 -33.91
CA SER A 40 14.15 -17.21 -34.52
C SER A 40 14.08 -17.09 -36.05
N ILE A 41 14.14 -15.89 -36.61
CA ILE A 41 14.12 -15.68 -38.07
C ILE A 41 15.51 -15.71 -38.70
N LEU A 42 16.53 -15.17 -38.03
CA LEU A 42 17.87 -15.02 -38.58
C LEU A 42 18.80 -16.14 -38.14
N LEU A 43 18.94 -16.33 -36.82
CA LEU A 43 19.92 -17.24 -36.25
C LEU A 43 19.48 -18.70 -36.38
N PHE A 44 18.20 -19.00 -36.14
CA PHE A 44 17.71 -20.38 -36.18
C PHE A 44 17.86 -21.03 -37.56
N PRO A 45 17.45 -20.41 -38.69
CA PRO A 45 17.72 -20.98 -40.01
C PRO A 45 19.21 -21.09 -40.34
N ALA A 46 20.03 -20.12 -39.92
CA ALA A 46 21.48 -20.17 -40.13
C ALA A 46 22.12 -21.36 -39.39
N LEU A 47 21.71 -21.62 -38.15
CA LEU A 47 22.16 -22.77 -37.36
C LEU A 47 21.70 -24.09 -37.99
N VAL A 48 20.46 -24.16 -38.48
CA VAL A 48 19.93 -25.34 -39.18
C VAL A 48 20.72 -25.69 -40.43
N ILE A 49 21.24 -24.70 -41.16
CA ILE A 49 22.08 -24.90 -42.35
C ILE A 49 23.50 -25.32 -41.95
N MET A 50 24.07 -24.72 -40.91
CA MET A 50 25.45 -25.00 -40.48
C MET A 50 25.60 -26.32 -39.72
N LEU A 51 24.58 -26.74 -38.97
CA LEU A 51 24.63 -27.95 -38.16
C LEU A 51 24.10 -29.14 -38.97
N PRO A 52 24.86 -30.25 -39.07
CA PRO A 52 24.40 -31.45 -39.75
C PRO A 52 23.31 -32.15 -38.92
N MET A 53 22.06 -31.72 -39.10
CA MET A 53 20.89 -32.34 -38.46
C MET A 53 20.58 -33.68 -39.13
N LYS A 54 21.18 -34.77 -38.63
CA LYS A 54 20.80 -36.14 -39.02
C LYS A 54 19.54 -36.55 -38.26
N GLY A 55 18.39 -36.08 -38.72
CA GLY A 55 17.10 -36.53 -38.19
C GLY A 55 16.78 -37.95 -38.66
N LYS A 56 16.63 -38.90 -37.73
CA LYS A 56 15.89 -40.13 -38.02
C LYS A 56 14.42 -39.74 -38.13
N ILE A 57 13.80 -39.97 -39.28
CA ILE A 57 12.35 -39.82 -39.44
C ILE A 57 11.72 -40.96 -38.65
N GLN A 58 11.45 -40.72 -37.38
CA GLN A 58 10.65 -41.60 -36.55
C GLN A 58 9.22 -41.10 -36.67
N GLN A 59 8.31 -41.92 -37.17
CA GLN A 59 6.89 -41.61 -37.10
C GLN A 59 6.56 -41.42 -35.62
N ALA A 60 6.14 -40.22 -35.25
CA ALA A 60 5.73 -39.94 -33.89
C ALA A 60 4.51 -40.83 -33.58
N GLU A 61 4.69 -41.87 -32.77
CA GLU A 61 3.57 -42.61 -32.20
C GLU A 61 2.75 -41.61 -31.38
N ARG A 62 1.52 -41.34 -31.85
CA ARG A 62 0.63 -40.41 -31.14
C ARG A 62 0.22 -41.07 -29.84
N SER A 63 0.48 -40.38 -28.73
CA SER A 63 0.02 -40.82 -27.42
C SER A 63 -1.49 -41.06 -27.45
N PRO A 64 -1.98 -42.19 -26.91
CA PRO A 64 -3.42 -42.49 -26.85
C PRO A 64 -4.24 -41.38 -26.19
N TRP A 65 -3.62 -40.61 -25.28
CA TRP A 65 -4.24 -39.47 -24.64
C TRP A 65 -4.49 -38.31 -25.60
N VAL A 66 -3.50 -37.99 -26.45
CA VAL A 66 -3.62 -36.93 -27.47
C VAL A 66 -4.68 -37.29 -28.50
N GLU A 67 -4.70 -38.54 -28.93
CA GLU A 67 -5.69 -39.04 -29.89
C GLU A 67 -7.11 -39.04 -29.27
N GLY A 68 -7.25 -39.35 -27.98
CA GLY A 68 -8.51 -39.27 -27.24
C GLY A 68 -9.07 -37.85 -27.13
N VAL A 69 -8.20 -36.87 -26.82
CA VAL A 69 -8.58 -35.44 -26.79
C VAL A 69 -8.98 -34.97 -28.19
N TYR A 70 -8.19 -35.31 -29.21
CA TYR A 70 -8.50 -35.00 -30.60
C TYR A 70 -9.88 -35.54 -31.01
N HIS A 71 -10.13 -36.82 -30.76
CA HIS A 71 -11.40 -37.46 -31.10
C HIS A 71 -12.57 -36.80 -30.35
N ALA A 72 -12.41 -36.45 -29.07
CA ALA A 72 -13.44 -35.75 -28.31
C ALA A 72 -13.78 -34.37 -28.90
N VAL A 73 -12.77 -33.57 -29.24
CA VAL A 73 -12.92 -32.23 -29.84
C VAL A 73 -13.61 -32.29 -31.20
N VAL A 74 -13.21 -33.25 -32.05
CA VAL A 74 -13.77 -33.39 -33.40
C VAL A 74 -15.19 -33.95 -33.38
N THR A 75 -15.50 -34.90 -32.50
CA THR A 75 -16.83 -35.55 -32.48
C THR A 75 -17.91 -34.74 -31.76
N ARG A 76 -17.54 -33.85 -30.82
CA ARG A 76 -18.50 -33.05 -30.03
C ARG A 76 -18.10 -31.58 -29.90
N PRO A 77 -17.87 -30.87 -31.03
CA PRO A 77 -17.36 -29.50 -30.99
C PRO A 77 -18.30 -28.52 -30.27
N ASN A 78 -19.62 -28.61 -30.52
CA ASN A 78 -20.61 -27.71 -29.92
C ASN A 78 -20.77 -27.94 -28.42
N THR A 79 -20.77 -29.20 -27.96
CA THR A 79 -20.85 -29.52 -26.53
C THR A 79 -19.60 -29.05 -25.79
N ILE A 80 -18.42 -29.24 -26.38
CA ILE A 80 -17.15 -28.80 -25.79
C ILE A 80 -17.10 -27.28 -25.76
N PHE A 81 -17.46 -26.60 -26.85
CA PHE A 81 -17.54 -25.14 -26.89
C PHE A 81 -18.47 -24.59 -25.82
N LEU A 82 -19.69 -25.12 -25.70
CA LEU A 82 -20.64 -24.68 -24.68
C LEU A 82 -20.11 -24.97 -23.26
N SER A 83 -19.50 -26.13 -23.05
CA SER A 83 -18.92 -26.48 -21.75
C SER A 83 -17.78 -25.54 -21.34
N LEU A 84 -16.90 -25.18 -22.28
CA LEU A 84 -15.82 -24.22 -22.07
C LEU A 84 -16.37 -22.81 -21.83
N LEU A 85 -17.43 -22.42 -22.54
CA LEU A 85 -18.09 -21.13 -22.35
C LEU A 85 -18.74 -21.04 -20.96
N VAL A 86 -19.43 -22.10 -20.53
CA VAL A 86 -19.99 -22.17 -19.17
C VAL A 86 -18.88 -22.15 -18.12
N MET A 87 -17.80 -22.91 -18.33
CA MET A 87 -16.63 -22.90 -17.45
C MET A 87 -16.02 -21.48 -17.36
N ALA A 88 -15.85 -20.81 -18.49
CA ALA A 88 -15.34 -19.44 -18.55
C ALA A 88 -16.26 -18.46 -17.81
N ALA A 89 -17.59 -18.58 -17.99
CA ALA A 89 -18.56 -17.75 -17.29
C ALA A 89 -18.50 -17.97 -15.76
N ILE A 90 -18.35 -19.22 -15.31
CA ILE A 90 -18.17 -19.55 -13.89
C ILE A 90 -16.88 -18.91 -13.36
N LEU A 91 -15.76 -19.03 -14.07
CA LEU A 91 -14.49 -18.43 -13.66
C LEU A 91 -14.56 -16.90 -13.61
N ILE A 92 -15.22 -16.27 -14.59
CA ILE A 92 -15.46 -14.82 -14.59
C ILE A 92 -16.34 -14.40 -13.40
N ALA A 93 -17.34 -15.19 -13.02
CA ALA A 93 -18.17 -14.89 -11.85
C ALA A 93 -17.37 -14.88 -10.54
N PHE A 94 -16.25 -15.62 -10.45
CA PHE A 94 -15.34 -15.57 -9.30
C PHE A 94 -14.46 -14.31 -9.26
N MET A 95 -14.39 -13.53 -10.34
CA MET A 95 -13.60 -12.29 -10.38
C MET A 95 -14.04 -11.28 -9.30
N PHE A 96 -15.33 -11.22 -8.97
CA PHE A 96 -15.86 -10.33 -7.92
C PHE A 96 -15.38 -10.67 -6.51
N LYS A 97 -14.79 -11.85 -6.29
CA LYS A 97 -14.16 -12.22 -5.02
C LYS A 97 -12.72 -11.74 -4.90
N ASN A 98 -12.12 -11.22 -5.97
CA ASN A 98 -10.76 -10.72 -5.93
C ASN A 98 -10.76 -9.32 -5.29
N GLU A 99 -10.19 -9.22 -4.10
CA GLU A 99 -10.02 -7.93 -3.42
C GLU A 99 -8.72 -7.29 -3.89
N LEU A 100 -8.83 -6.10 -4.48
CA LEU A 100 -7.68 -5.26 -4.79
C LEU A 100 -7.11 -4.74 -3.47
N ASN A 101 -6.03 -5.35 -3.02
CA ASN A 101 -5.36 -4.98 -1.79
C ASN A 101 -3.87 -5.23 -1.89
N ASP A 102 -3.13 -4.44 -1.10
CA ASP A 102 -1.70 -4.56 -0.91
C ASP A 102 -1.40 -4.72 0.59
N ASP A 103 -0.64 -5.75 0.95
CA ASP A 103 -0.05 -5.95 2.28
C ASP A 103 1.44 -6.24 2.09
N THR A 104 2.26 -5.24 2.38
CA THR A 104 3.71 -5.31 2.17
C THR A 104 4.38 -6.33 3.10
N VAL A 105 3.78 -6.62 4.26
CA VAL A 105 4.31 -7.62 5.18
C VAL A 105 4.08 -9.02 4.58
N GLU A 106 2.98 -9.25 3.86
CA GLU A 106 2.65 -10.54 3.23
C GLU A 106 3.54 -10.88 2.03
N TYR A 107 4.34 -9.94 1.53
CA TYR A 107 5.35 -10.21 0.49
C TYR A 107 6.49 -11.10 1.01
N PHE A 108 6.70 -11.11 2.32
CA PHE A 108 7.72 -11.94 2.95
C PHE A 108 7.13 -13.28 3.33
N ALA A 109 7.84 -14.35 2.98
CA ALA A 109 7.50 -15.69 3.41
C ALA A 109 7.52 -15.80 4.95
N LYS A 110 6.68 -16.68 5.51
CA LYS A 110 6.47 -16.84 6.96
C LYS A 110 7.70 -17.32 7.73
N ASP A 111 8.69 -17.86 7.04
CA ASP A 111 9.97 -18.29 7.60
C ASP A 111 10.98 -17.14 7.77
N VAL A 112 10.74 -15.99 7.13
CA VAL A 112 11.61 -14.82 7.23
C VAL A 112 11.50 -14.21 8.64
N PRO A 113 12.62 -13.96 9.35
CA PRO A 113 12.59 -13.41 10.71
C PRO A 113 11.82 -12.09 10.83
N PHE A 114 11.89 -11.24 9.81
CA PHE A 114 11.10 -10.00 9.73
C PHE A 114 9.59 -10.29 9.77
N ARG A 115 9.10 -11.26 8.98
CA ARG A 115 7.67 -11.62 8.94
C ARG A 115 7.19 -12.13 10.30
N GLN A 116 7.97 -13.01 10.92
CA GLN A 116 7.65 -13.54 12.25
C GLN A 116 7.61 -12.45 13.33
N ALA A 117 8.57 -11.52 13.31
CA ALA A 117 8.60 -10.41 14.25
C ALA A 117 7.44 -9.43 14.03
N ALA A 118 7.09 -9.14 12.78
CA ALA A 118 5.95 -8.30 12.42
C ALA A 118 4.62 -8.93 12.89
N ASP A 119 4.40 -10.22 12.58
CA ASP A 119 3.21 -10.97 13.02
C ASP A 119 3.12 -11.00 14.55
N TYR A 120 4.22 -11.31 15.24
CA TYR A 120 4.24 -11.32 16.70
C TYR A 120 3.94 -9.95 17.31
N THR A 121 4.52 -8.88 16.75
CA THR A 121 4.28 -7.49 17.19
C THR A 121 2.83 -7.09 16.98
N GLN A 122 2.22 -7.57 15.91
CA GLN A 122 0.83 -7.32 15.58
C GLN A 122 -0.14 -8.07 16.51
N GLU A 123 0.17 -9.31 16.87
CA GLU A 123 -0.70 -10.14 17.72
C GLU A 123 -0.53 -9.85 19.22
N ASN A 124 0.68 -9.46 19.66
CA ASN A 124 1.02 -9.41 21.09
C ASN A 124 1.41 -8.02 21.61
N LEU A 125 1.70 -7.06 20.73
CA LEU A 125 2.08 -5.70 21.10
C LEU A 125 1.10 -4.69 20.51
N THR A 126 1.54 -3.47 20.25
CA THR A 126 0.68 -2.36 19.83
C THR A 126 0.54 -2.24 18.30
N GLY A 127 0.91 -3.26 17.54
CA GLY A 127 0.95 -3.23 16.07
C GLY A 127 2.21 -2.55 15.52
N PHE A 128 2.35 -2.48 14.19
CA PHE A 128 3.50 -1.83 13.53
C PHE A 128 3.16 -0.48 12.89
N ASP A 129 1.92 -0.30 12.43
CA ASP A 129 1.51 0.89 11.68
C ASP A 129 1.28 2.11 12.57
N ILE A 130 1.89 3.22 12.17
CA ILE A 130 1.73 4.53 12.80
C ILE A 130 1.25 5.49 11.72
N ILE A 131 0.32 6.39 12.06
CA ILE A 131 0.02 7.59 11.28
C ILE A 131 0.35 8.79 12.16
N ALA A 132 1.11 9.75 11.62
CA ALA A 132 1.50 10.95 12.35
C ALA A 132 0.83 12.19 11.75
N TYR A 133 0.30 13.04 12.61
CA TYR A 133 -0.33 14.31 12.25
C TYR A 133 0.44 15.45 12.92
N SER A 134 0.95 16.38 12.12
CA SER A 134 1.54 17.62 12.62
C SER A 134 0.43 18.67 12.71
N LEU A 135 0.01 19.06 13.90
CA LEU A 135 -1.05 20.02 14.13
C LEU A 135 -0.42 21.37 14.45
N ASP A 136 -0.67 22.37 13.61
CA ASP A 136 -0.13 23.72 13.76
C ASP A 136 -1.17 24.65 14.40
N SER A 137 -0.77 25.38 15.43
CA SER A 137 -1.59 26.41 16.08
C SER A 137 -1.63 27.73 15.29
N GLY A 138 -0.76 27.88 14.28
CA GLY A 138 -0.62 29.07 13.45
C GLY A 138 0.08 30.25 14.13
N ARG A 139 0.60 30.05 15.37
CA ARG A 139 1.28 31.09 16.15
C ARG A 139 2.46 30.51 16.91
N THR A 140 3.55 31.27 16.99
CA THR A 140 4.70 30.94 17.84
C THR A 140 4.26 30.80 19.30
N ASN A 141 4.71 29.75 19.98
CA ASN A 141 4.26 29.34 21.32
C ASN A 141 2.76 29.03 21.45
N GLY A 142 2.05 28.77 20.35
CA GLY A 142 0.62 28.46 20.40
C GLY A 142 0.28 27.07 20.92
N VAL A 143 1.25 26.15 21.07
CA VAL A 143 1.00 24.79 21.62
C VAL A 143 0.57 24.78 23.09
N THR A 144 0.76 25.89 23.82
CA THR A 144 0.32 26.04 25.22
C THR A 144 -1.05 26.70 25.35
N ASP A 145 -1.68 27.10 24.24
CA ASP A 145 -3.03 27.67 24.26
C ASP A 145 -4.06 26.58 24.67
N PRO A 146 -4.87 26.80 25.72
CA PRO A 146 -5.90 25.85 26.15
C PRO A 146 -6.90 25.51 25.04
N ASP A 147 -7.25 26.47 24.16
CA ASP A 147 -8.17 26.22 23.06
C ASP A 147 -7.54 25.29 22.01
N PHE A 148 -6.24 25.46 21.74
CA PHE A 148 -5.49 24.56 20.87
C PHE A 148 -5.40 23.15 21.48
N LEU A 149 -4.98 23.06 22.74
CA LEU A 149 -4.86 21.80 23.47
C LEU A 149 -6.20 21.05 23.54
N ALA A 150 -7.31 21.75 23.73
CA ALA A 150 -8.65 21.16 23.76
C ALA A 150 -9.03 20.53 22.40
N LYS A 151 -8.69 21.17 21.28
CA LYS A 151 -8.93 20.63 19.93
C LYS A 151 -8.06 19.42 19.64
N VAL A 152 -6.78 19.47 20.00
CA VAL A 152 -5.86 18.32 19.90
C VAL A 152 -6.37 17.16 20.76
N GLU A 153 -6.88 17.43 21.95
CA GLU A 153 -7.45 16.40 22.82
C GLU A 153 -8.73 15.81 22.25
N ALA A 154 -9.64 16.63 21.71
CA ALA A 154 -10.84 16.15 21.03
C ALA A 154 -10.49 15.22 19.86
N PHE A 155 -9.43 15.54 19.10
CA PHE A 155 -8.94 14.69 18.02
C PHE A 155 -8.39 13.35 18.55
N ASN A 156 -7.63 13.38 19.65
CA ASN A 156 -7.15 12.16 20.29
C ASN A 156 -8.30 11.26 20.76
N GLN A 157 -9.33 11.85 21.39
CA GLN A 157 -10.49 11.11 21.85
C GLN A 157 -11.28 10.52 20.69
N TRP A 158 -11.40 11.25 19.57
CA TRP A 158 -12.01 10.73 18.35
C TRP A 158 -11.26 9.50 17.81
N PHE A 159 -9.92 9.54 17.77
CA PHE A 159 -9.13 8.37 17.37
C PHE A 159 -9.30 7.19 18.34
N LEU A 160 -9.27 7.43 19.65
CA LEU A 160 -9.45 6.38 20.66
C LEU A 160 -10.84 5.72 20.58
N ALA A 161 -11.84 6.40 20.01
CA ALA A 161 -13.17 5.84 19.77
C ALA A 161 -13.25 4.90 18.56
N GLN A 162 -12.22 4.87 17.70
CA GLN A 162 -12.21 4.00 16.52
C GLN A 162 -11.73 2.57 16.87
N PRO A 163 -12.36 1.51 16.33
CA PRO A 163 -12.06 0.12 16.74
C PRO A 163 -10.68 -0.40 16.31
N GLU A 164 -10.11 0.17 15.25
CA GLU A 164 -8.80 -0.16 14.68
C GLU A 164 -7.63 0.53 15.40
N ILE A 165 -7.89 1.51 16.27
CA ILE A 165 -6.85 2.26 16.97
C ILE A 165 -6.42 1.52 18.23
N VAL A 166 -5.10 1.41 18.40
CA VAL A 166 -4.49 0.77 19.57
C VAL A 166 -4.04 1.79 20.60
N GLN A 167 -3.41 2.86 20.14
CA GLN A 167 -2.84 3.88 21.01
C GLN A 167 -2.75 5.22 20.29
N VAL A 168 -2.98 6.31 21.03
CA VAL A 168 -2.71 7.68 20.57
C VAL A 168 -1.69 8.32 21.51
N SER A 169 -0.62 8.86 20.95
CA SER A 169 0.42 9.59 21.65
C SER A 169 0.44 11.04 21.17
N SER A 170 0.32 11.96 22.11
CA SER A 170 0.19 13.39 21.84
C SER A 170 0.76 14.19 23.00
N PHE A 171 1.11 15.46 22.72
CA PHE A 171 1.58 16.39 23.75
C PHE A 171 0.52 16.66 24.84
N THR A 172 -0.77 16.57 24.52
CA THR A 172 -1.84 16.73 25.53
C THR A 172 -1.76 15.69 26.64
N ASN A 173 -1.30 14.47 26.35
CA ASN A 173 -1.09 13.44 27.37
C ASN A 173 0.01 13.82 28.37
N VAL A 174 1.07 14.48 27.90
CA VAL A 174 2.13 15.03 28.75
C VAL A 174 1.57 16.15 29.62
N MET A 175 0.82 17.08 29.03
CA MET A 175 0.21 18.20 29.76
C MET A 175 -0.77 17.75 30.86
N LYS A 176 -1.64 16.77 30.57
CA LYS A 176 -2.54 16.17 31.58
C LYS A 176 -1.76 15.49 32.71
N ARG A 177 -0.69 14.76 32.38
CA ARG A 177 0.17 14.08 33.36
C ARG A 177 0.91 15.10 34.24
N LEU A 178 1.41 16.19 33.66
CA LEU A 178 2.05 17.28 34.41
C LEU A 178 1.05 17.97 35.34
N ASN A 179 -0.16 18.27 34.85
CA ASN A 179 -1.20 18.86 35.67
C ASN A 179 -1.54 17.96 36.88
N GLN A 180 -1.70 16.65 36.65
CA GLN A 180 -1.90 15.68 37.72
C GLN A 180 -0.73 15.66 38.73
N ASN A 181 0.51 15.65 38.25
CA ASN A 181 1.69 15.62 39.12
C ASN A 181 1.80 16.88 40.00
N MET A 182 1.47 18.04 39.45
CA MET A 182 1.47 19.34 40.18
C MET A 182 0.37 19.42 41.24
N HIS A 183 -0.62 18.52 41.17
CA HIS A 183 -1.70 18.38 42.14
C HIS A 183 -1.56 17.06 42.91
N GLU A 184 -0.34 16.74 43.37
CA GLU A 184 -0.04 15.61 44.26
C GLU A 184 -0.47 14.24 43.69
N ASN A 185 -0.39 14.07 42.37
CA ASN A 185 -0.84 12.89 41.65
C ASN A 185 -2.36 12.59 41.72
N ASN A 186 -3.17 13.56 42.11
CA ASN A 186 -4.62 13.38 42.23
C ASN A 186 -5.26 13.04 40.86
N PRO A 187 -5.91 11.88 40.69
CA PRO A 187 -6.52 11.46 39.43
C PRO A 187 -7.55 12.44 38.85
N ALA A 188 -8.22 13.24 39.69
CA ALA A 188 -9.16 14.27 39.24
C ALA A 188 -8.49 15.38 38.41
N TRP A 189 -7.16 15.50 38.50
CA TRP A 189 -6.35 16.50 37.79
C TRP A 189 -5.67 15.94 36.53
N TYR A 190 -6.02 14.72 36.09
CA TYR A 190 -5.67 14.23 34.76
C TYR A 190 -6.52 14.91 33.67
N ARG A 191 -6.40 16.24 33.59
CA ARG A 191 -7.12 17.13 32.69
C ARG A 191 -6.17 18.21 32.18
N LEU A 192 -6.52 18.86 31.08
CA LEU A 192 -5.69 19.93 30.53
C LEU A 192 -5.62 21.13 31.49
N PRO A 193 -4.52 21.91 31.48
CA PRO A 193 -4.44 23.14 32.25
C PRO A 193 -5.49 24.16 31.78
N ASP A 194 -6.08 24.89 32.72
CA ASP A 194 -7.20 25.80 32.45
C ASP A 194 -6.73 27.17 31.88
N SER A 195 -5.44 27.51 31.94
CA SER A 195 -4.90 28.80 31.44
C SER A 195 -3.60 28.66 30.63
N PRO A 196 -3.34 29.58 29.67
CA PRO A 196 -2.11 29.59 28.89
C PRO A 196 -0.85 29.73 29.75
N GLU A 197 -0.89 30.55 30.79
CA GLU A 197 0.24 30.79 31.70
C GLU A 197 0.59 29.52 32.47
N LEU A 198 -0.42 28.79 32.95
CA LEU A 198 -0.25 27.54 33.65
C LEU A 198 0.33 26.46 32.72
N ALA A 199 -0.20 26.35 31.50
CA ALA A 199 0.33 25.45 30.48
C ALA A 199 1.80 25.78 30.12
N ALA A 200 2.13 27.05 29.94
CA ALA A 200 3.50 27.49 29.67
C ALA A 200 4.44 27.21 30.84
N GLN A 201 3.98 27.40 32.08
CA GLN A 201 4.77 27.09 33.28
C GLN A 201 5.03 25.58 33.42
N TYR A 202 4.03 24.74 33.15
CA TYR A 202 4.20 23.29 33.15
C TYR A 202 5.19 22.82 32.08
N LEU A 203 5.08 23.38 30.87
CA LEU A 203 6.02 23.10 29.79
C LEU A 203 7.45 23.50 30.18
N LEU A 204 7.64 24.71 30.72
CA LEU A 204 8.95 25.18 31.17
C LEU A 204 9.55 24.28 32.26
N LEU A 205 8.77 23.92 33.28
CA LEU A 205 9.22 23.01 34.34
C LEU A 205 9.62 21.65 33.78
N TYR A 206 8.86 21.13 32.82
CA TYR A 206 9.19 19.88 32.16
C TYR A 206 10.49 19.98 31.36
N GLU A 207 10.66 21.04 30.56
CA GLU A 207 11.91 21.31 29.82
C GLU A 207 13.12 21.40 30.74
N MET A 208 12.99 22.05 31.90
CA MET A 208 14.06 22.14 32.91
C MET A 208 14.35 20.81 33.62
N SER A 209 13.37 19.90 33.66
CA SER A 209 13.51 18.59 34.30
C SER A 209 14.17 17.55 33.39
N LEU A 210 14.23 17.81 32.08
CA LEU A 210 14.83 16.88 31.13
C LEU A 210 16.35 16.82 31.33
N PRO A 211 16.94 15.61 31.35
CA PRO A 211 18.39 15.43 31.35
C PRO A 211 19.08 16.17 30.21
N TYR A 212 20.35 16.53 30.41
CA TYR A 212 21.14 17.22 29.40
C TYR A 212 21.16 16.44 28.07
N GLY A 213 20.81 17.12 26.97
CA GLY A 213 20.72 16.53 25.63
C GLY A 213 19.36 15.90 25.30
N LEU A 214 18.39 15.91 26.21
CA LEU A 214 17.00 15.55 25.93
C LEU A 214 16.13 16.81 25.78
N ASP A 215 15.21 16.76 24.82
CA ASP A 215 14.27 17.84 24.54
C ASP A 215 12.88 17.29 24.19
N LEU A 216 11.96 18.20 23.89
CA LEU A 216 10.62 17.90 23.42
C LEU A 216 10.48 17.97 21.90
N ASN A 217 11.59 18.07 21.15
CA ASN A 217 11.55 18.26 19.69
C ASN A 217 11.00 17.02 18.94
N ASN A 218 10.80 15.91 19.66
CA ASN A 218 10.10 14.73 19.17
C ASN A 218 8.56 14.81 19.24
N GLN A 219 8.01 15.87 19.84
CA GLN A 219 6.57 16.09 20.10
C GLN A 219 6.09 17.50 19.78
N ILE A 220 6.95 18.52 19.92
CA ILE A 220 6.67 19.91 19.54
C ILE A 220 7.81 20.42 18.66
N ASN A 221 7.53 21.40 17.80
CA ASN A 221 8.59 22.04 17.01
C ASN A 221 9.32 23.14 17.82
N LEU A 222 10.44 23.63 17.28
CA LEU A 222 11.36 24.54 17.96
C LEU A 222 10.71 25.88 18.39
N ASP A 223 9.83 26.42 17.55
CA ASP A 223 9.10 27.67 17.81
C ASP A 223 7.78 27.43 18.57
N LYS A 224 7.53 26.19 19.00
CA LYS A 224 6.38 25.78 19.81
C LYS A 224 5.04 26.19 19.17
N SER A 225 4.98 26.20 17.83
CA SER A 225 3.76 26.46 17.06
C SER A 225 3.00 25.19 16.71
N SER A 226 3.68 24.05 16.59
CA SER A 226 3.08 22.78 16.19
C SER A 226 3.36 21.64 17.16
N THR A 227 2.42 20.70 17.26
CA THR A 227 2.59 19.43 17.99
C THR A 227 2.35 18.23 17.10
N LEU A 228 3.06 17.14 17.38
CA LEU A 228 2.94 15.87 16.68
C LEU A 228 2.01 14.92 17.44
N VAL A 229 0.93 14.51 16.78
CA VAL A 229 0.05 13.41 17.23
C VAL A 229 0.42 12.15 16.47
N ARG A 230 0.76 11.08 17.20
CA ARG A 230 1.07 9.75 16.65
C ARG A 230 -0.04 8.78 17.02
N VAL A 231 -0.65 8.20 16.00
CA VAL A 231 -1.74 7.25 16.12
C VAL A 231 -1.22 5.89 15.69
N ARG A 232 -1.34 4.90 16.58
CA ARG A 232 -0.95 3.52 16.28
C ARG A 232 -2.18 2.71 15.95
N VAL A 233 -2.14 2.06 14.79
CA VAL A 233 -3.27 1.36 14.19
C VAL A 233 -2.94 -0.14 14.17
N LYS A 234 -3.95 -0.99 14.37
CA LYS A 234 -3.83 -2.42 14.10
C LYS A 234 -3.56 -2.61 12.61
N ASN A 235 -2.71 -3.58 12.21
CA ASN A 235 -2.51 -3.98 10.82
C ASN A 235 -3.81 -3.88 10.01
N GLN A 236 -3.82 -2.92 9.09
CA GLN A 236 -4.93 -2.57 8.23
C GLN A 236 -4.47 -2.78 6.80
N LYS A 237 -5.41 -3.19 5.95
CA LYS A 237 -5.23 -3.18 4.50
C LYS A 237 -4.97 -1.76 4.00
N ALA A 238 -4.31 -1.62 2.85
CA ALA A 238 -4.00 -0.32 2.25
C ALA A 238 -5.24 0.61 2.18
N ASN A 239 -6.37 0.09 1.68
CA ASN A 239 -7.62 0.85 1.58
C ASN A 239 -8.19 1.29 2.93
N GLN A 240 -8.03 0.47 3.97
CA GLN A 240 -8.51 0.79 5.31
C GLN A 240 -7.67 1.89 5.97
N LEU A 241 -6.34 1.90 5.73
CA LEU A 241 -5.47 2.99 6.18
C LEU A 241 -5.82 4.32 5.50
N ILE A 242 -6.06 4.29 4.18
CA ILE A 242 -6.46 5.48 3.43
C ILE A 242 -7.83 5.99 3.92
N GLU A 243 -8.81 5.11 4.11
CA GLU A 243 -10.14 5.49 4.62
C GLU A 243 -10.08 6.07 6.04
N LEU A 244 -9.21 5.52 6.90
CA LEU A 244 -8.97 6.08 8.24
C LEU A 244 -8.41 7.50 8.16
N ASP A 245 -7.41 7.73 7.32
CA ASP A 245 -6.83 9.07 7.14
C ASP A 245 -7.85 10.07 6.57
N GLU A 246 -8.65 9.65 5.58
CA GLU A 246 -9.73 10.47 5.02
C GLU A 246 -10.81 10.81 6.06
N ARG A 247 -11.14 9.87 6.97
CA ARG A 247 -12.06 10.15 8.09
C ARG A 247 -11.43 11.14 9.08
N ALA A 248 -10.14 11.00 9.38
CA ALA A 248 -9.41 11.92 10.27
C ALA A 248 -9.35 13.34 9.68
N ALA A 249 -9.02 13.45 8.39
CA ALA A 249 -8.98 14.72 7.67
C ALA A 249 -10.37 15.39 7.63
N ARG A 250 -11.44 14.63 7.37
CA ARG A 250 -12.82 15.15 7.44
C ARG A 250 -13.20 15.62 8.84
N TRP A 251 -12.81 14.88 9.88
CA TRP A 251 -13.07 15.28 11.26
C TRP A 251 -12.38 16.59 11.60
N LEU A 252 -11.09 16.74 11.23
CA LEU A 252 -10.33 17.97 11.44
C LEU A 252 -10.96 19.15 10.70
N GLN A 253 -11.34 18.99 9.44
CA GLN A 253 -12.00 20.05 8.67
C GLN A 253 -13.33 20.52 9.28
N GLN A 254 -14.07 19.62 9.91
CA GLN A 254 -15.38 19.93 10.51
C GLN A 254 -15.27 20.54 11.92
N ASN A 255 -14.31 20.09 12.72
CA ASN A 255 -14.24 20.41 14.15
C ASN A 255 -13.13 21.40 14.51
N ALA A 256 -12.03 21.42 13.74
CA ALA A 256 -10.87 22.26 13.99
C ALA A 256 -10.13 22.62 12.67
N PRO A 257 -10.81 23.30 11.72
CA PRO A 257 -10.25 23.57 10.39
C PRO A 257 -8.95 24.38 10.42
N GLU A 258 -8.74 25.20 11.44
CA GLU A 258 -7.54 26.02 11.64
C GLU A 258 -6.28 25.22 11.96
N ILE A 259 -6.40 23.99 12.47
CA ILE A 259 -5.27 23.10 12.75
C ILE A 259 -5.22 21.89 11.80
N ALA A 260 -6.03 21.91 10.75
CA ALA A 260 -6.20 20.77 9.85
C ALA A 260 -4.89 20.41 9.15
N SER A 261 -4.53 19.13 9.23
CA SER A 261 -3.35 18.58 8.58
C SER A 261 -3.62 17.18 8.03
N HIS A 262 -2.72 16.72 7.18
CA HIS A 262 -2.79 15.39 6.57
C HIS A 262 -1.96 14.41 7.38
N GLY A 263 -2.40 13.16 7.43
CA GLY A 263 -1.62 12.09 8.01
C GLY A 263 -0.37 11.83 7.18
N ALA A 264 0.72 11.52 7.85
CA ALA A 264 1.97 11.14 7.23
C ALA A 264 2.53 9.89 7.90
N SER A 265 2.83 8.88 7.10
CA SER A 265 3.62 7.72 7.52
C SER A 265 4.12 6.91 6.34
N ILE A 266 5.09 6.04 6.62
CA ILE A 266 5.58 5.06 5.65
C ILE A 266 4.44 4.13 5.21
N SER A 267 3.62 3.64 6.15
CA SER A 267 2.49 2.76 5.84
C SER A 267 1.45 3.45 4.95
N LEU A 268 1.10 4.71 5.22
CA LEU A 268 0.15 5.47 4.40
C LEU A 268 0.72 5.78 3.00
N MET A 269 2.02 6.09 2.91
CA MET A 269 2.71 6.28 1.63
C MET A 269 2.66 5.00 0.79
N PHE A 270 3.00 3.83 1.36
CA PHE A 270 2.91 2.55 0.65
C PHE A 270 1.47 2.19 0.28
N ALA A 271 0.49 2.49 1.14
CA ALA A 271 -0.91 2.27 0.82
C ALA A 271 -1.34 3.07 -0.43
N HIS A 272 -0.99 4.36 -0.52
CA HIS A 272 -1.29 5.17 -1.70
C HIS A 272 -0.52 4.72 -2.95
N ILE A 273 0.76 4.35 -2.81
CA ILE A 273 1.56 3.83 -3.93
C ILE A 273 0.94 2.53 -4.44
N GLY A 274 0.59 1.60 -3.56
CA GLY A 274 -0.05 0.33 -3.92
C GLY A 274 -1.37 0.53 -4.63
N GLN A 275 -2.26 1.36 -4.08
CA GLN A 275 -3.56 1.66 -4.68
C GLN A 275 -3.43 2.31 -6.06
N ARG A 276 -2.60 3.36 -6.16
CA ARG A 276 -2.34 4.03 -7.44
C ARG A 276 -1.73 3.07 -8.45
N ASN A 277 -0.82 2.20 -8.03
CA ASN A 277 -0.21 1.22 -8.90
C ASN A 277 -1.23 0.19 -9.43
N ILE A 278 -2.15 -0.28 -8.59
CA ILE A 278 -3.26 -1.15 -9.02
C ILE A 278 -4.09 -0.46 -10.10
N ASP A 279 -4.52 0.77 -9.88
CA ASP A 279 -5.36 1.53 -10.82
C ASP A 279 -4.62 1.78 -12.16
N SER A 280 -3.34 2.17 -12.07
CA SER A 280 -2.47 2.37 -13.22
C SER A 280 -2.22 1.06 -14.01
N MET A 281 -2.06 -0.08 -13.34
CA MET A 281 -1.89 -1.39 -14.01
C MET A 281 -3.18 -1.88 -14.66
N LEU A 282 -4.34 -1.65 -14.05
CA LEU A 282 -5.64 -1.99 -14.64
C LEU A 282 -5.88 -1.19 -15.94
N THR A 283 -5.65 0.12 -15.90
CA THR A 283 -5.77 0.98 -17.08
C THR A 283 -4.73 0.62 -18.15
N GLY A 284 -3.48 0.32 -17.77
CA GLY A 284 -2.45 -0.18 -18.67
C GLY A 284 -2.84 -1.48 -19.37
N SER A 285 -3.40 -2.44 -18.62
CA SER A 285 -3.86 -3.73 -19.15
C SER A 285 -5.02 -3.59 -20.13
N LEU A 286 -5.94 -2.65 -19.89
CA LEU A 286 -7.02 -2.32 -20.82
C LEU A 286 -6.48 -1.78 -22.15
N TRP A 287 -5.51 -0.85 -22.10
CA TRP A 287 -4.85 -0.35 -23.30
C TRP A 287 -4.08 -1.45 -24.05
N ALA A 288 -3.41 -2.35 -23.33
CA ALA A 288 -2.74 -3.51 -23.92
C ALA A 288 -3.71 -4.38 -24.71
N LEU A 289 -4.87 -4.70 -24.12
CA LEU A 289 -5.91 -5.50 -24.76
C LEU A 289 -6.41 -4.84 -26.05
N VAL A 290 -6.67 -3.53 -26.02
CA VAL A 290 -7.10 -2.77 -27.20
C VAL A 290 -6.03 -2.82 -28.30
N LEU A 291 -4.77 -2.56 -27.95
CA LEU A 291 -3.66 -2.57 -28.92
C LEU A 291 -3.41 -3.96 -29.52
N VAL A 292 -3.47 -5.02 -28.71
CA VAL A 292 -3.38 -6.41 -29.17
C VAL A 292 -4.53 -6.76 -30.10
N THR A 293 -5.76 -6.35 -29.76
CA THR A 293 -6.93 -6.58 -30.60
C THR A 293 -6.81 -5.86 -31.94
N LEU A 294 -6.38 -4.60 -31.94
CA LEU A 294 -6.15 -3.83 -33.17
C LEU A 294 -5.07 -4.46 -34.05
N THR A 295 -3.97 -4.94 -33.45
CA THR A 295 -2.90 -5.62 -34.22
C THR A 295 -3.39 -6.93 -34.85
N LEU A 296 -4.31 -7.65 -34.19
CA LEU A 296 -4.93 -8.85 -34.74
C LEU A 296 -5.96 -8.55 -35.84
N ILE A 297 -6.65 -7.41 -35.80
CA ILE A 297 -7.62 -7.00 -36.84
C ILE A 297 -6.91 -6.52 -38.11
N ILE A 298 -5.79 -5.82 -37.97
CA ILE A 298 -5.06 -5.20 -39.09
C ILE A 298 -4.25 -6.24 -39.89
N ALA A 299 -3.82 -7.31 -39.24
CA ALA A 299 -2.92 -8.30 -39.83
C ALA A 299 -3.64 -9.48 -40.48
#